data_AF-A0A838DJU2-F1
#
_entry.id   AF-A0A838DJU2-F1
#
_cell.length_a   1.000
_cell.length_b   1.000
_cell.length_c   1.000
_cell.angle_alpha   90.00
_cell.angle_beta   90.00
_cell.angle_gamma   90.00
#
_symmetry.space_group_name_H-M   'P 1'
#
loop_
_entity.id
_entity.type
_entity.pdbx_description
1 polymer ?
#
loop_
_entity_poly.entity_id
_entity_poly.type
_entity_poly.pdbx_seq_one_letter_code
_entity_poly.pdbx_strand_id
1 'polypeptide(L)' 'LSPATIPTLAFKPGVHLNYSETVLPMKDGLPKLRDFPAEVGGSGEAMAE' A
#
# COMPACT_ATOMS: atom_id res chain seq x y z
N LEU A 1 -21.26 9.09 12.75
CA LEU A 1 -20.24 8.03 12.88
C LEU A 1 -18.91 8.70 13.19
N SER A 2 -18.30 8.41 14.33
CA SER A 2 -16.98 8.95 14.67
C SER A 2 -15.90 8.16 13.92
N PRO A 3 -14.91 8.81 13.30
CA PRO A 3 -13.84 8.11 12.60
C PRO A 3 -13.03 7.26 13.59
N ALA A 4 -12.74 6.01 13.23
CA ALA A 4 -11.89 5.09 14.00
C ALA A 4 -10.40 5.47 13.84
N THR A 5 -10.06 6.69 14.24
CA THR A 5 -8.69 7.21 14.21
C THR A 5 -8.07 7.05 15.59
N ILE A 6 -6.79 6.64 15.61
CA ILE A 6 -6.00 6.57 16.85
C ILE A 6 -5.29 7.93 16.97
N PRO A 7 -5.70 8.82 17.90
CA PRO A 7 -5.32 10.24 17.85
C PRO A 7 -3.81 10.51 17.92
N THR A 8 -3.05 9.59 18.51
CA THR A 8 -1.61 9.75 18.76
C THR A 8 -0.74 8.85 17.87
N LEU A 9 -1.33 8.11 16.93
CA LEU A 9 -0.58 7.24 16.03
C LEU A 9 0.11 8.09 14.95
N ALA A 10 1.44 8.17 15.02
CA ALA A 10 2.26 8.72 13.95
C ALA A 10 2.36 7.70 12.79
N PHE A 11 1.39 7.74 11.88
CA PHE A 11 1.35 6.86 10.72
C PHE A 11 2.54 7.13 9.78
N LYS A 12 3.28 6.06 9.43
CA LYS A 12 4.39 6.08 8.49
C LYS A 12 4.17 4.95 7.47
N PRO A 13 3.66 5.26 6.26
CA PRO A 13 3.44 4.24 5.25
C PRO A 13 4.77 3.69 4.73
N GLY A 14 4.80 2.41 4.38
CA GLY A 14 6.00 1.73 3.88
C GLY A 14 5.85 1.06 2.52
N VAL A 15 4.63 0.75 2.07
CA VAL A 15 4.35 0.04 0.82
C VAL A 15 2.90 0.29 0.38
N HIS A 16 2.67 0.32 -0.93
CA HIS A 16 1.34 0.26 -1.52
C HIS A 16 1.04 -1.17 -1.97
N LEU A 17 -0.05 -1.76 -1.48
CA LEU A 17 -0.54 -3.07 -1.90
C LEU A 17 -1.76 -2.88 -2.81
N ASN A 18 -2.07 -3.88 -3.64
CA ASN A 18 -3.20 -3.85 -4.57
C ASN A 18 -3.12 -2.71 -5.59
N TYR A 19 -1.90 -2.39 -6.05
CA TYR A 19 -1.65 -1.23 -6.91
C TYR A 19 -2.10 -1.43 -8.37
N SER A 20 -2.47 -2.65 -8.77
CA SER A 20 -2.81 -2.99 -10.17
C SER A 20 -4.01 -2.22 -10.72
N GLU A 21 -4.95 -1.86 -9.85
CA GLU A 21 -6.18 -1.14 -10.22
C GLU A 21 -6.19 0.28 -9.62
N THR A 22 -5.01 0.88 -9.44
CA THR A 22 -4.92 2.23 -8.84
C THR A 22 -5.62 3.27 -9.72
N VAL A 23 -6.49 4.05 -9.09
CA VAL A 23 -7.19 5.18 -9.74
C VAL A 23 -6.38 6.47 -9.61
N LEU A 24 -5.58 6.60 -8.55
CA LEU A 24 -4.72 7.76 -8.30
C LEU A 24 -3.26 7.31 -8.19
N PRO A 25 -2.43 7.57 -9.22
CA PRO A 25 -1.02 7.25 -9.16
C PRO A 25 -0.29 8.07 -8.09
N MET A 26 0.36 7.39 -7.15
CA MET A 26 1.15 8.02 -6.08
C MET A 26 2.62 8.13 -6.52
N LYS A 27 3.27 9.28 -6.33
CA LYS A 27 4.69 9.49 -6.66
C LYS A 27 5.48 9.83 -5.41
N ASP A 28 5.60 8.86 -4.52
CA ASP A 28 6.13 9.03 -3.17
C ASP A 28 7.41 8.20 -2.91
N GLY A 29 7.94 7.50 -3.92
CA GLY A 29 9.12 6.65 -3.80
C GLY A 29 8.88 5.35 -3.03
N LEU A 30 7.65 5.09 -2.59
CA LEU A 30 7.34 3.88 -1.83
C LEU A 30 7.17 2.68 -2.79
N PRO A 31 7.62 1.48 -2.38
CA PRO A 31 7.38 0.26 -3.15
C PRO A 31 5.88 0.06 -3.43
N LYS A 32 5.59 -0.41 -4.65
CA LYS A 32 4.23 -0.71 -5.11
C LYS A 32 4.16 -2.18 -5.47
N LEU A 33 3.25 -2.91 -4.84
CA LEU A 33 2.98 -4.30 -5.14
C LEU A 33 1.61 -4.43 -5.79
N ARG A 34 1.54 -5.31 -6.79
CA ARG A 34 0.31 -5.65 -7.49
C ARG A 34 -0.78 -6.11 -6.53
N ASP A 35 -0.41 -6.94 -5.56
CA ASP A 35 -1.25 -7.48 -4.49
C ASP A 35 -0.38 -7.68 -3.22
N PHE A 36 -0.39 -8.87 -2.60
CA PHE A 36 0.38 -9.18 -1.40
C PHE A 36 1.75 -9.81 -1.72
N PRO A 37 2.70 -9.81 -0.76
CA PRO A 37 3.93 -10.59 -0.87
C PRO A 37 3.67 -12.09 -1.07
N ALA A 38 4.58 -12.77 -1.78
CA ALA A 38 4.49 -14.21 -2.01
C ALA A 38 4.54 -15.03 -0.70
N GLU A 39 5.23 -14.51 0.32
CA GLU A 39 5.38 -15.12 1.65
C GLU A 39 4.03 -15.38 2.34
N VAL A 40 3.03 -14.56 2.02
CA VAL A 40 1.68 -14.61 2.61
C VAL A 40 0.63 -15.04 1.57
N GLY A 41 1.06 -15.61 0.45
CA GLY A 41 0.18 -16.17 -0.58
C GLY A 41 -0.27 -15.20 -1.67
N GLY A 42 0.39 -14.04 -1.83
CA GLY A 42 0.16 -13.14 -2.96
C GLY A 42 1.07 -13.44 -4.17
N SER A 43 1.03 -12.55 -5.17
CA SER A 43 1.88 -12.66 -6.36
C SER A 43 3.33 -12.28 -6.09
N GLY A 44 3.58 -11.38 -5.12
CA GLY A 44 4.90 -10.79 -4.91
C GLY A 44 5.40 -9.90 -6.06
N GLU A 45 4.53 -9.55 -7.01
CA GLU A 45 4.89 -8.76 -8.19
C GLU A 45 5.00 -7.26 -7.83
N ALA A 46 6.18 -6.69 -8.06
CA ALA A 46 6.42 -5.25 -7.93
C ALA A 46 5.97 -4.51 -9.19
N MET A 47 5.37 -3.34 -8.98
CA MET A 47 4.91 -2.46 -10.05
C MET A 47 5.84 -1.25 -10.18
N ALA A 48 5.93 -0.72 -11.40
CA ALA A 48 6.65 0.53 -11.65
C ALA A 48 6.00 1.71 -10.92
N GLU A 49 6.81 2.74 -10.64
CA GLU A 49 6.32 3.98 -10.05
C GLU A 49 5.48 4.80 -11.03
#